data_AF-A0A534MFI4-F1
#
_entry.id   AF-A0A534MFI4-F1
#
_cell.length_a   1.000
_cell.length_b   1.000
_cell.length_c   1.000
_cell.angle_alpha   90.00
_cell.angle_beta   90.00
_cell.angle_gamma   90.00
#
_symmetry.space_group_name_H-M   'P 1'
#
loop_
_entity.id
_entity.type
_entity.pdbx_description
1 polymer ?
#
loop_
_entity_poly.entity_id
_entity_poly.type
_entity_poly.pdbx_seq_one_letter_code
_entity_poly.pdbx_strand_id
1 'polypeptide(L)'
;HYDGASGVAPRSLVALSSAANLIPVMQPRFQPLPVLQAVSFVAAAKKADAPARPAVVVSGEIMHLGRSFLFGVRDGNRPDAESIFLGMLAEGKERKMAGDMLFRAAIEDMGEAGRKLMVAVKSWQLAHSLGFKEARLLLRPAVQYMVSGPRDRTAFEAILAALGKEWVDLEALASGGRPLDQEGRTKVRDIATAPNPSSCIAATLALLRDGYAAVSIAEGLAVAAAKRVVAAKGYDLESARAFMFTHAARFVLRFSRTGERLYALFQAALRVRSPEPSNFATSTSNAPGEGEELCHLAGEFDARRPLEAGARTRAYLSGGYSPSRLLDVLANYACRDSAVSNDGISLIFADTCVAEFLASKAPEIPMGLAKMIAASPKDQAAYNTWAPHLAA
;
A
#
# COMPACT_ATOMS: atom_id res chain seq x y z
N HIS A 1 -23.09 1.79 2.24
CA HIS A 1 -23.13 3.28 2.35
C HIS A 1 -22.01 3.72 3.28
N TYR A 2 -21.05 4.50 2.80
CA TYR A 2 -19.95 5.05 3.60
C TYR A 2 -20.37 6.42 4.18
N ASP A 3 -20.00 6.69 5.44
CA ASP A 3 -20.23 7.98 6.10
C ASP A 3 -19.13 8.99 5.69
N GLY A 4 -19.32 9.63 4.53
CA GLY A 4 -18.37 10.61 4.01
C GLY A 4 -18.26 11.90 4.83
N ALA A 5 -19.15 12.16 5.80
CA ALA A 5 -19.03 13.30 6.69
C ALA A 5 -18.09 13.04 7.87
N SER A 6 -17.83 11.77 8.21
CA SER A 6 -17.00 11.38 9.35
C SER A 6 -15.53 11.77 9.22
N GLY A 7 -15.02 11.98 8.01
CA GLY A 7 -13.59 12.14 7.76
C GLY A 7 -12.75 10.89 8.03
N VAL A 8 -13.37 9.75 8.38
CA VAL A 8 -12.69 8.49 8.70
C VAL A 8 -12.40 7.72 7.42
N ALA A 9 -11.20 7.19 7.25
CA ALA A 9 -10.84 6.42 6.06
C ALA A 9 -11.79 5.23 5.79
N PRO A 10 -12.19 4.96 4.53
CA PRO A 10 -13.00 3.77 4.17
C PRO A 10 -12.13 2.50 4.17
N ARG A 11 -11.61 2.11 5.34
CA ARG A 11 -10.64 1.01 5.51
C ARG A 11 -11.17 -0.35 5.02
N SER A 12 -12.46 -0.58 5.18
CA SER A 12 -13.12 -1.80 4.71
C SER A 12 -13.11 -1.95 3.18
N LEU A 13 -13.16 -0.84 2.44
CA LEU A 13 -13.00 -0.83 0.98
C LEU A 13 -11.56 -1.19 0.57
N VAL A 14 -10.58 -0.68 1.33
CA VAL A 14 -9.17 -1.03 1.12
C VAL A 14 -8.93 -2.52 1.39
N ALA A 15 -9.53 -3.06 2.45
CA ALA A 15 -9.48 -4.48 2.76
C ALA A 15 -10.12 -5.36 1.68
N LEU A 16 -11.25 -4.94 1.07
CA LEU A 16 -11.85 -5.64 -0.08
C LEU A 16 -10.91 -5.72 -1.27
N SER A 17 -10.22 -4.62 -1.61
CA SER A 17 -9.22 -4.63 -2.67
C SER A 17 -8.11 -5.64 -2.37
N SER A 18 -7.59 -5.63 -1.15
CA SER A 18 -6.51 -6.51 -0.75
C SER A 18 -6.95 -7.98 -0.72
N ALA A 19 -8.17 -8.25 -0.30
CA ALA A 19 -8.75 -9.59 -0.36
C ALA A 19 -8.80 -10.14 -1.79
N ALA A 20 -9.27 -9.33 -2.75
CA ALA A 20 -9.32 -9.71 -4.16
C ALA A 20 -7.92 -10.03 -4.73
N ASN A 21 -6.91 -9.27 -4.34
CA ASN A 21 -5.53 -9.46 -4.80
C ASN A 21 -4.83 -10.68 -4.17
N LEU A 22 -5.30 -11.17 -3.02
CA LEU A 22 -4.73 -12.35 -2.36
C LEU A 22 -5.23 -13.67 -2.95
N ILE A 23 -6.40 -13.69 -3.58
CA ILE A 23 -7.00 -14.91 -4.16
C ILE A 23 -6.02 -15.69 -5.06
N PRO A 24 -5.28 -15.06 -6.01
CA PRO A 24 -4.44 -15.80 -6.95
C PRO A 24 -3.21 -16.48 -6.32
N VAL A 25 -2.81 -16.09 -5.11
CA VAL A 25 -1.63 -16.66 -4.42
C VAL A 25 -2.00 -17.70 -3.37
N MET A 26 -3.29 -17.89 -3.11
CA MET A 26 -3.80 -18.82 -2.10
C MET A 26 -4.32 -20.11 -2.75
N GLN A 27 -4.12 -21.23 -2.04
CA GLN A 27 -4.73 -22.52 -2.41
C GLN A 27 -6.26 -22.38 -2.48
N PRO A 28 -6.93 -23.06 -3.43
CA PRO A 28 -8.37 -22.95 -3.66
C PRO A 28 -9.24 -23.07 -2.39
N ARG A 29 -8.92 -24.03 -1.51
CA ARG A 29 -9.62 -24.24 -0.23
C ARG A 29 -9.59 -23.03 0.72
N PHE A 30 -8.61 -22.14 0.59
CA PHE A 30 -8.44 -20.96 1.46
C PHE A 30 -8.84 -19.65 0.79
N GLN A 31 -9.14 -19.65 -0.51
CA GLN A 31 -9.53 -18.44 -1.25
C GLN A 31 -10.77 -17.72 -0.70
N PRO A 32 -11.79 -18.40 -0.12
CA PRO A 32 -12.93 -17.70 0.48
C PRO A 32 -12.55 -16.85 1.71
N LEU A 33 -11.48 -17.22 2.44
CA LEU A 33 -11.13 -16.60 3.73
C LEU A 33 -10.87 -15.09 3.65
N PRO A 34 -9.98 -14.56 2.78
CA PRO A 34 -9.76 -13.11 2.65
C PRO A 34 -11.05 -12.36 2.32
N VAL A 35 -11.92 -12.95 1.50
CA VAL A 35 -13.21 -12.34 1.11
C VAL A 35 -14.15 -12.28 2.31
N LEU A 36 -14.29 -13.36 3.07
CA LEU A 36 -15.12 -13.40 4.28
C LEU A 36 -14.66 -12.37 5.31
N GLN A 37 -13.35 -12.22 5.53
CA GLN A 37 -12.80 -11.20 6.41
C GLN A 37 -13.15 -9.79 5.95
N ALA A 38 -12.91 -9.47 4.66
CA ALA A 38 -13.20 -8.15 4.13
C ALA A 38 -14.70 -7.82 4.13
N VAL A 39 -15.57 -8.78 3.78
CA VAL A 39 -17.03 -8.60 3.81
C VAL A 39 -17.54 -8.42 5.25
N SER A 40 -17.02 -9.20 6.20
CA SER A 40 -17.31 -9.01 7.63
C SER A 40 -16.96 -7.59 8.08
N PHE A 41 -15.78 -7.09 7.68
CA PHE A 41 -15.36 -5.74 8.02
C PHE A 41 -16.24 -4.66 7.39
N VAL A 42 -16.65 -4.83 6.12
CA VAL A 42 -17.61 -3.94 5.46
C VAL A 42 -18.96 -3.96 6.16
N ALA A 43 -19.41 -5.12 6.63
CA ALA A 43 -20.68 -5.25 7.33
C ALA A 43 -20.68 -4.53 8.69
N ALA A 44 -19.55 -4.62 9.42
CA ALA A 44 -19.35 -3.99 10.73
C ALA A 44 -19.03 -2.48 10.65
N ALA A 45 -18.57 -1.98 9.51
CA ALA A 45 -18.23 -0.57 9.35
C ALA A 45 -19.46 0.35 9.54
N LYS A 46 -19.24 1.50 10.18
CA LYS A 46 -20.28 2.53 10.33
C LYS A 46 -20.78 2.97 8.95
N LYS A 47 -22.11 2.95 8.79
CA LYS A 47 -22.79 3.36 7.56
C LYS A 47 -23.44 4.73 7.76
N ALA A 48 -23.61 5.46 6.68
CA ALA A 48 -24.42 6.67 6.70
C ALA A 48 -25.88 6.33 7.02
N ASP A 49 -26.55 7.20 7.77
CA ASP A 49 -27.95 7.01 8.20
C ASP A 49 -28.94 7.01 7.01
N ALA A 50 -28.58 7.69 5.93
CA ALA A 50 -29.36 7.75 4.70
C ALA A 50 -28.57 7.19 3.50
N PRO A 51 -29.26 6.56 2.53
CA PRO A 51 -28.64 6.15 1.29
C PRO A 51 -28.07 7.38 0.55
N ALA A 52 -26.91 7.20 -0.06
CA ALA A 52 -26.26 8.26 -0.79
C ALA A 52 -27.12 8.66 -2.00
N ARG A 53 -27.40 9.95 -2.15
CA ARG A 53 -28.10 10.47 -3.34
C ARG A 53 -27.29 10.12 -4.60
N PRO A 54 -27.94 9.85 -5.75
CA PRO A 54 -27.24 9.77 -7.02
C PRO A 54 -26.42 11.05 -7.22
N ALA A 55 -25.16 10.91 -7.65
CA ALA A 55 -24.36 12.11 -7.89
C ALA A 55 -24.85 12.71 -9.20
N VAL A 56 -25.02 14.04 -9.21
CA VAL A 56 -25.11 14.78 -10.47
C VAL A 56 -23.79 14.56 -11.19
N VAL A 57 -23.82 14.17 -12.46
CA VAL A 57 -22.61 13.95 -13.24
C VAL A 57 -22.40 15.17 -14.13
N VAL A 58 -21.24 15.81 -13.98
CA VAL A 58 -20.82 16.92 -14.85
C VAL A 58 -20.01 16.37 -16.01
N SER A 59 -20.32 16.85 -17.22
CA SER A 59 -19.56 16.58 -18.44
C SER A 59 -18.93 17.89 -18.94
N GLY A 60 -17.80 17.78 -19.65
CA GLY A 60 -17.02 18.92 -20.11
C GLY A 60 -15.69 18.48 -20.68
N GLU A 61 -14.84 19.45 -21.02
CA GLU A 61 -13.49 19.15 -21.50
C GLU A 61 -12.65 18.49 -20.39
N ILE A 62 -12.01 17.37 -20.71
CA ILE A 62 -11.30 16.49 -19.77
C ILE A 62 -10.25 17.25 -18.94
N MET A 63 -9.48 18.16 -19.58
CA MET A 63 -8.45 18.93 -18.88
C MET A 63 -9.06 19.92 -17.88
N HIS A 64 -10.17 20.57 -18.24
CA HIS A 64 -10.91 21.45 -17.34
C HIS A 64 -11.52 20.67 -16.18
N LEU A 65 -12.15 19.53 -16.44
CA LEU A 65 -12.71 18.66 -15.39
C LEU A 65 -11.63 18.21 -14.40
N GLY A 66 -10.45 17.81 -14.89
CA GLY A 66 -9.35 17.40 -14.01
C GLY A 66 -8.89 18.54 -13.08
N ARG A 67 -8.73 19.75 -13.61
CA ARG A 67 -8.37 20.93 -12.79
C ARG A 67 -9.46 21.30 -11.79
N SER A 68 -10.73 21.31 -12.22
CA SER A 68 -11.87 21.62 -11.35
C SER A 68 -12.03 20.59 -10.24
N PHE A 69 -11.75 19.31 -10.50
CA PHE A 69 -11.72 18.29 -9.45
C PHE A 69 -10.69 18.61 -8.37
N LEU A 70 -9.45 18.95 -8.76
CA LEU A 70 -8.40 19.31 -7.80
C LEU A 70 -8.80 20.54 -6.96
N PHE A 71 -9.40 21.56 -7.57
CA PHE A 71 -9.93 22.70 -6.83
C PHE A 71 -11.04 22.30 -5.86
N GLY A 72 -12.02 21.51 -6.30
CA GLY A 72 -13.09 21.02 -5.43
C GLY A 72 -12.55 20.24 -4.22
N VAL A 73 -11.52 19.41 -4.41
CA VAL A 73 -10.83 18.74 -3.30
C VAL A 73 -10.17 19.76 -2.38
N ARG A 74 -9.36 20.69 -2.90
CA ARG A 74 -8.65 21.71 -2.10
C ARG A 74 -9.59 22.64 -1.34
N ASP A 75 -10.73 22.99 -1.91
CA ASP A 75 -11.70 23.89 -1.29
C ASP A 75 -12.61 23.18 -0.28
N GLY A 76 -12.52 21.85 -0.17
CA GLY A 76 -13.40 21.08 0.72
C GLY A 76 -14.82 20.91 0.16
N ASN A 77 -15.04 21.26 -1.11
CA ASN A 77 -16.33 21.19 -1.76
C ASN A 77 -16.62 19.77 -2.26
N ARG A 78 -17.17 18.96 -1.36
CA ARG A 78 -17.48 17.55 -1.59
C ARG A 78 -18.51 17.32 -2.71
N PRO A 79 -19.66 18.01 -2.77
CA PRO A 79 -20.60 17.85 -3.87
C PRO A 79 -19.96 18.04 -5.24
N ASP A 80 -19.15 19.09 -5.41
CA ASP A 80 -18.50 19.38 -6.68
C ASP A 80 -17.42 18.35 -7.02
N ALA A 81 -16.55 18.02 -6.06
CA ALA A 81 -15.50 17.02 -6.26
C ALA A 81 -16.08 15.65 -6.64
N GLU A 82 -17.15 15.20 -5.97
CA GLU A 82 -17.86 13.97 -6.34
C GLU A 82 -18.46 14.05 -7.74
N SER A 83 -19.19 15.13 -8.03
CA SER A 83 -19.90 15.31 -9.29
C SER A 83 -18.97 15.28 -10.51
N ILE A 84 -17.86 16.02 -10.41
CA ILE A 84 -16.84 16.11 -11.46
C ILE A 84 -16.11 14.78 -11.61
N PHE A 85 -15.63 14.19 -10.50
CA PHE A 85 -14.86 12.96 -10.54
C PHE A 85 -15.65 11.79 -11.14
N LEU A 86 -16.88 11.59 -10.65
CA LEU A 86 -17.74 10.49 -11.08
C LEU A 86 -18.21 10.65 -12.53
N GLY A 87 -18.17 11.88 -13.07
CA GLY A 87 -18.38 12.16 -14.49
C GLY A 87 -17.22 11.72 -15.38
N MET A 88 -15.99 11.82 -14.90
CA MET A 88 -14.80 11.39 -15.64
C MET A 88 -14.60 9.85 -15.66
N LEU A 89 -15.43 9.06 -14.95
CA LEU A 89 -15.27 7.60 -14.86
C LEU A 89 -15.77 6.81 -16.08
N ALA A 90 -16.26 7.51 -17.12
CA ALA A 90 -16.58 6.91 -18.42
C ALA A 90 -15.34 6.23 -19.04
N GLU A 91 -15.55 5.35 -20.02
CA GLU A 91 -14.48 4.53 -20.60
C GLU A 91 -13.39 5.33 -21.34
N GLY A 92 -12.22 4.72 -21.53
CA GLY A 92 -11.14 5.31 -22.34
C GLY A 92 -10.27 6.31 -21.59
N LYS A 93 -9.96 7.44 -22.25
CA LYS A 93 -8.97 8.43 -21.77
C LYS A 93 -9.43 9.17 -20.51
N GLU A 94 -10.73 9.40 -20.37
CA GLU A 94 -11.37 10.08 -19.24
C GLU A 94 -11.11 9.34 -17.93
N ARG A 95 -11.36 8.02 -17.91
CA ARG A 95 -11.03 7.17 -16.75
C ARG A 95 -9.56 7.27 -16.38
N LYS A 96 -8.66 7.21 -17.36
CA LYS A 96 -7.23 7.30 -17.07
C LYS A 96 -6.88 8.64 -16.44
N MET A 97 -7.45 9.74 -16.94
CA MET A 97 -7.32 11.06 -16.33
C MET A 97 -7.90 11.10 -14.91
N ALA A 98 -9.08 10.51 -14.68
CA ALA A 98 -9.68 10.44 -13.35
C ALA A 98 -8.73 9.77 -12.35
N GLY A 99 -8.12 8.63 -12.73
CA GLY A 99 -7.12 7.97 -11.89
C GLY A 99 -5.93 8.87 -11.60
N ASP A 100 -5.39 9.55 -12.61
CA ASP A 100 -4.26 10.47 -12.46
C ASP A 100 -4.57 11.62 -11.48
N MET A 101 -5.73 12.26 -11.66
CA MET A 101 -6.19 13.35 -10.81
C MET A 101 -6.49 12.89 -9.37
N LEU A 102 -7.03 11.68 -9.19
CA LEU A 102 -7.25 11.10 -7.86
C LEU A 102 -5.93 10.91 -7.11
N PHE A 103 -4.92 10.36 -7.78
CA PHE A 103 -3.61 10.12 -7.17
C PHE A 103 -2.88 11.42 -6.91
N ARG A 104 -2.96 12.40 -7.82
CA ARG A 104 -2.42 13.74 -7.61
C ARG A 104 -3.04 14.41 -6.38
N ALA A 105 -4.37 14.42 -6.27
CA ALA A 105 -5.06 14.97 -5.10
C ALA A 105 -4.61 14.30 -3.80
N ALA A 106 -4.39 12.98 -3.83
CA ALA A 106 -3.93 12.22 -2.68
C ALA A 106 -2.47 12.48 -2.30
N ILE A 107 -1.60 12.77 -3.27
CA ILE A 107 -0.20 13.11 -3.05
C ILE A 107 -0.05 14.50 -2.44
N GLU A 108 -0.92 15.45 -2.77
CA GLU A 108 -0.85 16.80 -2.17
C GLU A 108 -1.07 16.79 -0.65
N ASP A 109 -1.57 15.68 -0.10
CA ASP A 109 -2.03 15.55 1.27
C ASP A 109 -1.49 14.30 1.99
N MET A 110 -0.58 14.54 2.94
CA MET A 110 0.04 13.55 3.80
C MET A 110 -0.69 13.33 5.14
N GLY A 111 -1.94 13.78 5.27
CA GLY A 111 -2.80 13.53 6.41
C GLY A 111 -2.87 12.03 6.77
N GLU A 112 -2.82 11.73 8.06
CA GLU A 112 -2.73 10.37 8.60
C GLU A 112 -1.58 9.54 7.99
N ALA A 113 -0.42 10.20 7.80
CA ALA A 113 0.78 9.62 7.19
C ALA A 113 0.59 9.17 5.73
N GLY A 114 -0.18 9.93 4.95
CA GLY A 114 -0.43 9.68 3.52
C GLY A 114 -1.54 8.65 3.26
N ARG A 115 -2.49 8.50 4.19
CA ARG A 115 -3.56 7.50 4.09
C ARG A 115 -4.42 7.65 2.83
N LYS A 116 -4.62 8.88 2.37
CA LYS A 116 -5.38 9.20 1.15
C LYS A 116 -4.84 8.48 -0.07
N LEU A 117 -3.51 8.40 -0.22
CA LEU A 117 -2.88 7.70 -1.34
C LEU A 117 -3.20 6.20 -1.33
N MET A 118 -3.12 5.57 -0.16
CA MET A 118 -3.48 4.16 0.02
C MET A 118 -4.93 3.89 -0.35
N VAL A 119 -5.85 4.72 0.15
CA VAL A 119 -7.28 4.61 -0.14
C VAL A 119 -7.54 4.77 -1.64
N ALA A 120 -6.95 5.79 -2.27
CA ALA A 120 -7.08 6.03 -3.69
C ALA A 120 -6.61 4.84 -4.53
N VAL A 121 -5.38 4.36 -4.29
CA VAL A 121 -4.79 3.25 -5.05
C VAL A 121 -5.60 1.97 -4.88
N LYS A 122 -5.96 1.60 -3.65
CA LYS A 122 -6.67 0.35 -3.38
C LYS A 122 -8.11 0.40 -3.89
N SER A 123 -8.79 1.54 -3.79
CA SER A 123 -10.13 1.69 -4.38
C SER A 123 -10.08 1.60 -5.91
N TRP A 124 -9.04 2.15 -6.54
CA TRP A 124 -8.80 2.03 -7.97
C TRP A 124 -8.52 0.58 -8.40
N GLN A 125 -7.67 -0.13 -7.65
CA GLN A 125 -7.38 -1.55 -7.89
C GLN A 125 -8.64 -2.41 -7.79
N LEU A 126 -9.50 -2.18 -6.80
CA LEU A 126 -10.78 -2.87 -6.67
C LEU A 126 -11.75 -2.55 -7.82
N ALA A 127 -11.86 -1.28 -8.21
CA ALA A 127 -12.68 -0.92 -9.37
C ALA A 127 -12.18 -1.61 -10.64
N HIS A 128 -10.86 -1.69 -10.83
CA HIS A 128 -10.26 -2.40 -11.97
C HIS A 128 -10.50 -3.91 -11.93
N SER A 129 -10.33 -4.57 -10.78
CA SER A 129 -10.54 -6.02 -10.66
C SER A 129 -11.99 -6.43 -10.90
N LEU A 130 -12.94 -5.53 -10.64
CA LEU A 130 -14.37 -5.71 -10.94
C LEU A 130 -14.78 -5.21 -12.33
N GLY A 131 -13.81 -4.89 -13.19
CA GLY A 131 -14.05 -4.45 -14.57
C GLY A 131 -14.74 -3.09 -14.69
N PHE A 132 -14.66 -2.24 -13.67
CA PHE A 132 -15.27 -0.91 -13.58
C PHE A 132 -16.81 -0.87 -13.72
N LYS A 133 -17.52 -2.01 -13.65
CA LYS A 133 -18.99 -2.05 -13.80
C LYS A 133 -19.73 -1.14 -12.81
N GLU A 134 -19.25 -1.10 -11.57
CA GLU A 134 -19.80 -0.29 -10.47
C GLU A 134 -18.81 0.80 -10.01
N ALA A 135 -17.98 1.33 -10.93
CA ALA A 135 -16.89 2.23 -10.60
C ALA A 135 -17.32 3.44 -9.76
N ARG A 136 -18.50 4.01 -10.04
CA ARG A 136 -19.01 5.18 -9.32
C ARG A 136 -19.33 4.84 -7.85
N LEU A 137 -19.91 3.68 -7.61
CA LEU A 137 -20.22 3.20 -6.26
C LEU A 137 -18.94 2.94 -5.47
N LEU A 138 -17.95 2.30 -6.11
CA LEU A 138 -16.70 1.90 -5.49
C LEU A 138 -15.74 3.07 -5.23
N LEU A 139 -15.66 4.04 -6.14
CA LEU A 139 -14.70 5.14 -6.02
C LEU A 139 -15.24 6.36 -5.28
N ARG A 140 -16.56 6.51 -5.15
CA ARG A 140 -17.15 7.64 -4.40
C ARG A 140 -16.63 7.75 -2.96
N PRO A 141 -16.52 6.68 -2.15
CA PRO A 141 -15.96 6.77 -0.80
C PRO A 141 -14.52 7.31 -0.78
N ALA A 142 -13.70 6.96 -1.77
CA ALA A 142 -12.34 7.47 -1.88
C ALA A 142 -12.32 8.97 -2.15
N VAL A 143 -13.22 9.48 -3.02
CA VAL A 143 -13.37 10.92 -3.28
C VAL A 143 -13.87 11.65 -2.04
N GLN A 144 -14.89 11.13 -1.36
CA GLN A 144 -15.43 11.70 -0.14
C GLN A 144 -14.36 11.84 0.94
N TYR A 145 -13.58 10.78 1.16
CA TYR A 145 -12.47 10.81 2.10
C TYR A 145 -11.34 11.74 1.65
N MET A 146 -11.10 11.88 0.34
CA MET A 146 -10.12 12.84 -0.19
C MET A 146 -10.42 14.27 0.27
N VAL A 147 -11.71 14.63 0.23
CA VAL A 147 -12.19 15.98 0.58
C VAL A 147 -12.26 16.18 2.10
N SER A 148 -12.85 15.22 2.82
CA SER A 148 -13.22 15.35 4.23
C SER A 148 -12.22 14.77 5.23
N GLY A 149 -11.27 13.92 4.79
CA GLY A 149 -10.25 13.36 5.65
C GLY A 149 -9.21 14.41 6.10
N PRO A 150 -8.43 14.12 7.17
CA PRO A 150 -7.41 15.02 7.70
C PRO A 150 -6.45 15.50 6.62
N ARG A 151 -5.93 16.73 6.77
CA ARG A 151 -5.04 17.36 5.81
C ARG A 151 -3.68 17.69 6.40
N ASP A 152 -2.62 17.34 5.69
CA ASP A 152 -1.25 17.78 5.99
C ASP A 152 -0.47 17.97 4.69
N ARG A 153 -0.16 19.23 4.35
CA ARG A 153 0.60 19.58 3.13
C ARG A 153 2.09 19.77 3.38
N THR A 154 2.56 19.63 4.63
CA THR A 154 3.91 20.02 5.05
C THR A 154 4.99 19.33 4.21
N ALA A 155 4.89 18.01 4.04
CA ALA A 155 5.87 17.26 3.26
C ALA A 155 5.82 17.61 1.77
N PHE A 156 4.62 17.83 1.23
CA PHE A 156 4.45 18.22 -0.17
C PHE A 156 5.04 19.60 -0.45
N GLU A 157 4.79 20.58 0.43
CA GLU A 157 5.36 21.93 0.33
C GLU A 157 6.88 21.93 0.48
N ALA A 158 7.44 21.10 1.37
CA ALA A 158 8.89 20.94 1.50
C ALA A 158 9.52 20.39 0.21
N ILE A 159 8.87 19.43 -0.45
CA ILE A 159 9.31 18.90 -1.75
C ILE A 159 9.24 19.99 -2.82
N LEU A 160 8.12 20.71 -2.94
CA LEU A 160 7.97 21.81 -3.90
C LEU A 160 9.05 22.87 -3.71
N ALA A 161 9.32 23.27 -2.46
CA ALA A 161 10.33 24.27 -2.16
C ALA A 161 11.74 23.79 -2.54
N ALA A 162 12.08 22.52 -2.31
CA ALA A 162 13.37 21.96 -2.67
C ALA A 162 13.54 21.87 -4.19
N LEU A 163 12.55 21.32 -4.90
CA LEU A 163 12.62 21.13 -6.36
C LEU A 163 12.54 22.46 -7.13
N GLY A 164 11.79 23.43 -6.61
CA GLY A 164 11.69 24.77 -7.20
C GLY A 164 13.00 25.55 -7.12
N LYS A 165 13.75 25.44 -6.01
CA LYS A 165 15.08 26.06 -5.89
C LYS A 165 16.08 25.53 -6.91
N GLU A 166 15.93 24.27 -7.31
CA GLU A 166 16.80 23.59 -8.24
C GLU A 166 16.31 23.62 -9.70
N TRP A 167 15.25 24.39 -9.99
CA TRP A 167 14.67 24.57 -11.33
C TRP A 167 14.42 23.24 -12.05
N VAL A 168 13.91 22.26 -11.30
CA VAL A 168 13.78 20.88 -11.77
C VAL A 168 12.71 20.74 -12.84
N ASP A 169 13.10 20.15 -13.97
CA ASP A 169 12.16 19.60 -14.95
C ASP A 169 11.75 18.17 -14.53
N LEU A 170 10.53 18.03 -14.03
CA LEU A 170 9.99 16.75 -13.59
C LEU A 170 9.77 15.76 -14.73
N GLU A 171 9.47 16.23 -15.95
CA GLU A 171 9.26 15.35 -17.10
C GLU A 171 10.60 14.74 -17.54
N ALA A 172 11.65 15.57 -17.58
CA ALA A 172 13.01 15.10 -17.86
C ALA A 172 13.45 14.04 -16.83
N LEU A 173 13.27 14.29 -15.53
CA LEU A 173 13.61 13.30 -14.50
C LEU A 173 12.77 12.03 -14.58
N ALA A 174 11.47 12.16 -14.89
CA ALA A 174 10.56 11.04 -14.98
C ALA A 174 10.85 10.10 -16.16
N SER A 175 11.67 10.55 -17.13
CA SER A 175 12.11 9.76 -18.28
C SER A 175 13.25 8.77 -17.96
N GLY A 176 13.86 8.86 -16.77
CA GLY A 176 14.91 7.95 -16.32
C GLY A 176 14.49 6.47 -16.43
N GLY A 177 15.39 5.65 -17.00
CA GLY A 177 15.14 4.24 -17.33
C GLY A 177 16.12 3.25 -16.73
N ARG A 178 17.18 3.72 -16.04
CA ARG A 178 18.24 2.83 -15.53
C ARG A 178 17.71 1.98 -14.37
N PRO A 179 17.88 0.64 -14.41
CA PRO A 179 17.49 -0.24 -13.30
C PRO A 179 18.41 -0.05 -12.09
N LEU A 180 17.95 -0.47 -10.91
CA LEU A 180 18.71 -0.30 -9.66
C LEU A 180 19.81 -1.37 -9.55
N ASP A 181 21.06 -0.95 -9.77
CA ASP A 181 22.26 -1.78 -9.54
C ASP A 181 22.75 -1.68 -8.08
N GLN A 182 23.95 -2.20 -7.79
CA GLN A 182 24.50 -2.21 -6.44
C GLN A 182 24.86 -0.81 -5.91
N GLU A 183 25.30 0.09 -6.79
CA GLU A 183 25.59 1.48 -6.44
C GLU A 183 24.27 2.20 -6.13
N GLY A 184 23.27 2.06 -7.00
CA GLY A 184 21.93 2.59 -6.77
C GLY A 184 21.31 2.08 -5.47
N ARG A 185 21.45 0.79 -5.15
CA ARG A 185 20.98 0.22 -3.88
C ARG A 185 21.67 0.85 -2.66
N THR A 186 22.95 1.18 -2.79
CA THR A 186 23.71 1.88 -1.73
C THR A 186 23.17 3.29 -1.53
N LYS A 187 22.98 4.05 -2.62
CA LYS A 187 22.39 5.40 -2.58
C LYS A 187 20.96 5.39 -2.03
N VAL A 188 20.14 4.37 -2.33
CA VAL A 188 18.80 4.22 -1.75
C VAL A 188 18.84 4.00 -0.23
N ARG A 189 19.82 3.23 0.27
CA ARG A 189 20.03 3.10 1.71
C ARG A 189 20.36 4.46 2.32
N ASP A 190 21.21 5.25 1.68
CA ASP A 190 21.59 6.59 2.17
C ASP A 190 20.40 7.57 2.16
N ILE A 191 19.51 7.48 1.16
CA ILE A 191 18.22 8.19 1.14
C ILE A 191 17.37 7.80 2.36
N ALA A 192 17.25 6.49 2.63
CA ALA A 192 16.43 5.97 3.71
C ALA A 192 17.00 6.30 5.12
N THR A 193 18.31 6.53 5.24
CA THR A 193 18.96 6.90 6.51
C THR A 193 19.28 8.39 6.63
N ALA A 194 18.82 9.20 5.68
CA ALA A 194 19.10 10.62 5.65
C ALA A 194 18.74 11.33 6.98
N PRO A 195 19.63 12.20 7.50
CA PRO A 195 19.49 12.76 8.85
C PRO A 195 18.30 13.72 8.97
N ASN A 196 17.89 14.35 7.87
CA ASN A 196 16.78 15.30 7.84
C ASN A 196 16.01 15.21 6.49
N PRO A 197 14.78 15.78 6.41
CA PRO A 197 13.97 15.77 5.19
C PRO A 197 14.67 16.38 3.97
N SER A 198 15.38 17.50 4.13
CA SER A 198 16.05 18.19 3.02
C SER A 198 17.15 17.33 2.39
N SER A 199 17.99 16.69 3.20
CA SER A 199 19.00 15.74 2.73
C SER A 199 18.39 14.53 2.03
N CYS A 200 17.24 14.03 2.51
CA CYS A 200 16.51 12.93 1.88
C CYS A 200 15.98 13.30 0.49
N ILE A 201 15.39 14.50 0.36
CA ILE A 201 14.91 15.03 -0.92
C ILE A 201 16.08 15.23 -1.89
N ALA A 202 17.17 15.87 -1.44
CA ALA A 202 18.35 16.11 -2.25
C ALA A 202 18.98 14.80 -2.75
N ALA A 203 19.13 13.79 -1.88
CA ALA A 203 19.67 12.49 -2.26
C ALA A 203 18.75 11.75 -3.25
N THR A 204 17.42 11.84 -3.08
CA THR A 204 16.45 11.27 -4.03
C THR A 204 16.54 11.94 -5.40
N LEU A 205 16.67 13.27 -5.42
CA LEU A 205 16.83 14.04 -6.65
C LEU A 205 18.15 13.72 -7.36
N ALA A 206 19.25 13.61 -6.63
CA ALA A 206 20.55 13.23 -7.18
C ALA A 206 20.46 11.85 -7.86
N LEU A 207 19.80 10.88 -7.22
CA LEU A 207 19.64 9.54 -7.79
C LEU A 207 18.78 9.54 -9.07
N LEU A 208 17.74 10.39 -9.15
CA LEU A 208 16.97 10.57 -10.39
C LEU A 208 17.82 11.19 -11.50
N ARG A 209 18.68 12.17 -11.18
CA ARG A 209 19.61 12.80 -12.15
C ARG A 209 20.66 11.84 -12.69
N ASP A 210 21.05 10.85 -11.90
CA ASP A 210 21.91 9.73 -12.35
C ASP A 210 21.20 8.80 -13.37
N GLY A 211 19.94 9.08 -13.71
CA GLY A 211 19.16 8.39 -14.75
C GLY A 211 18.40 7.16 -14.27
N TYR A 212 18.38 6.87 -12.96
CA TYR A 212 17.64 5.75 -12.39
C TYR A 212 16.14 5.92 -12.55
N ALA A 213 15.48 4.83 -12.93
CA ALA A 213 14.03 4.81 -13.04
C ALA A 213 13.38 5.01 -11.68
N ALA A 214 12.44 5.95 -11.58
CA ALA A 214 11.70 6.25 -10.34
C ALA A 214 11.05 4.99 -9.73
N VAL A 215 10.52 4.09 -10.57
CA VAL A 215 9.92 2.81 -10.14
C VAL A 215 10.96 1.89 -9.49
N SER A 216 12.21 1.90 -9.98
CA SER A 216 13.31 1.10 -9.41
C SER A 216 13.81 1.68 -8.09
N ILE A 217 13.84 3.01 -7.95
CA ILE A 217 14.13 3.68 -6.67
C ILE A 217 13.04 3.34 -5.64
N ALA A 218 11.76 3.42 -6.02
CA ALA A 218 10.64 3.05 -5.15
C ALA A 218 10.69 1.59 -4.69
N GLU A 219 11.13 0.68 -5.57
CA GLU A 219 11.35 -0.72 -5.21
C GLU A 219 12.44 -0.87 -4.14
N GLY A 220 13.57 -0.18 -4.29
CA GLY A 220 14.61 -0.15 -3.26
C GLY A 220 14.12 0.43 -1.93
N LEU A 221 13.29 1.48 -1.98
CA LEU A 221 12.64 2.05 -0.79
C LEU A 221 11.66 1.08 -0.13
N ALA A 222 10.94 0.25 -0.90
CA ALA A 222 10.10 -0.82 -0.35
C ALA A 222 10.92 -1.86 0.41
N VAL A 223 12.10 -2.25 -0.11
CA VAL A 223 13.03 -3.13 0.62
C VAL A 223 13.54 -2.46 1.90
N ALA A 224 13.90 -1.18 1.84
CA ALA A 224 14.33 -0.42 3.02
C ALA A 224 13.21 -0.28 4.07
N ALA A 225 11.95 -0.13 3.64
CA ALA A 225 10.79 -0.11 4.52
C ALA A 225 10.54 -1.49 5.15
N ALA A 226 10.66 -2.57 4.38
CA ALA A 226 10.52 -3.94 4.89
C ALA A 226 11.58 -4.26 5.95
N LYS A 227 12.83 -3.82 5.75
CA LYS A 227 13.90 -3.91 6.76
C LYS A 227 13.51 -3.27 8.09
N ARG A 228 12.83 -2.12 8.06
CA ARG A 228 12.34 -1.43 9.27
C ARG A 228 11.23 -2.20 9.94
N VAL A 229 10.29 -2.76 9.17
CA VAL A 229 9.27 -3.68 9.72
C VAL A 229 9.94 -4.86 10.42
N VAL A 230 10.93 -5.50 9.80
CA VAL A 230 11.65 -6.63 10.40
C VAL A 230 12.41 -6.22 11.66
N ALA A 231 12.96 -5.01 11.74
CA ALA A 231 13.74 -4.54 12.90
C ALA A 231 12.91 -3.94 14.05
N ALA A 232 11.66 -3.51 13.80
CA ALA A 232 10.83 -2.85 14.79
C ALA A 232 10.55 -3.73 16.04
N LYS A 233 10.02 -3.18 17.12
CA LYS A 233 9.61 -4.00 18.29
C LYS A 233 8.13 -4.34 18.19
N GLY A 234 7.78 -5.62 18.38
CA GLY A 234 6.38 -6.07 18.39
C GLY A 234 5.61 -5.77 17.10
N TYR A 235 4.33 -5.44 17.26
CA TYR A 235 3.39 -5.15 16.17
C TYR A 235 3.44 -3.66 15.78
N ASP A 236 4.49 -3.29 15.05
CA ASP A 236 4.75 -1.88 14.70
C ASP A 236 3.97 -1.42 13.46
N LEU A 237 2.88 -0.71 13.70
CA LEU A 237 2.01 -0.21 12.64
C LEU A 237 2.61 0.97 11.86
N GLU A 238 3.57 1.69 12.43
CA GLU A 238 4.17 2.87 11.79
C GLU A 238 5.06 2.44 10.62
N SER A 239 5.98 1.50 10.85
CA SER A 239 6.81 0.89 9.81
C SER A 239 5.98 0.15 8.77
N ALA A 240 4.95 -0.60 9.21
CA ALA A 240 4.08 -1.33 8.29
C ALA A 240 3.32 -0.37 7.35
N ARG A 241 2.82 0.75 7.87
CA ARG A 241 2.16 1.79 7.05
C ARG A 241 3.14 2.51 6.13
N ALA A 242 4.40 2.72 6.55
CA ALA A 242 5.43 3.27 5.67
C ALA A 242 5.69 2.33 4.48
N PHE A 243 5.80 1.03 4.72
CA PHE A 243 5.91 0.02 3.65
C PHE A 243 4.68 -0.03 2.74
N MET A 244 3.47 0.05 3.30
CA MET A 244 2.25 0.15 2.49
C MET A 244 2.25 1.40 1.62
N PHE A 245 2.68 2.54 2.15
CA PHE A 245 2.77 3.79 1.38
C PHE A 245 3.74 3.67 0.20
N THR A 246 4.92 3.03 0.39
CA THR A 246 5.87 2.86 -0.72
C THR A 246 5.30 2.00 -1.85
N HIS A 247 4.51 0.97 -1.53
CA HIS A 247 3.78 0.19 -2.52
C HIS A 247 2.75 1.05 -3.29
N ALA A 248 1.96 1.87 -2.60
CA ALA A 248 1.02 2.77 -3.27
C ALA A 248 1.74 3.81 -4.15
N ALA A 249 2.85 4.38 -3.69
CA ALA A 249 3.66 5.28 -4.49
C ALA A 249 4.18 4.57 -5.76
N ARG A 250 4.68 3.34 -5.64
CA ARG A 250 5.14 2.53 -6.77
C ARG A 250 4.03 2.23 -7.78
N PHE A 251 2.81 1.99 -7.31
CA PHE A 251 1.65 1.87 -8.19
C PHE A 251 1.43 3.17 -8.99
N VAL A 252 1.44 4.33 -8.34
CA VAL A 252 1.25 5.62 -9.02
C VAL A 252 2.35 5.89 -10.04
N LEU A 253 3.61 5.61 -9.71
CA LEU A 253 4.74 5.76 -10.62
C LEU A 253 4.58 4.93 -11.91
N ARG A 254 3.96 3.75 -11.82
CA ARG A 254 3.67 2.89 -12.98
C ARG A 254 2.41 3.32 -13.74
N PHE A 255 1.40 3.81 -13.03
CA PHE A 255 0.11 4.19 -13.59
C PHE A 255 0.18 5.53 -14.33
N SER A 256 0.63 6.57 -13.63
CA SER A 256 0.67 7.94 -14.13
C SER A 256 1.77 8.11 -15.17
N ARG A 257 1.54 9.02 -16.12
CA ARG A 257 2.49 9.37 -17.19
C ARG A 257 3.00 10.80 -17.10
N THR A 258 2.58 11.56 -16.10
CA THR A 258 3.02 12.93 -15.85
C THR A 258 4.22 12.93 -14.90
N GLY A 259 5.07 13.94 -14.98
CA GLY A 259 6.23 14.12 -14.10
C GLY A 259 5.84 14.30 -12.63
N GLU A 260 4.63 14.80 -12.35
CA GLU A 260 4.11 15.00 -10.99
C GLU A 260 3.99 13.70 -10.19
N ARG A 261 3.96 12.53 -10.85
CA ARG A 261 4.03 11.22 -10.17
C ARG A 261 5.28 11.09 -9.29
N LEU A 262 6.35 11.82 -9.59
CA LEU A 262 7.59 11.81 -8.81
C LEU A 262 7.41 12.33 -7.38
N TYR A 263 6.40 13.17 -7.11
CA TYR A 263 6.09 13.60 -5.75
C TYR A 263 5.78 12.41 -4.82
N ALA A 264 5.13 11.36 -5.33
CA ALA A 264 4.90 10.13 -4.56
C ALA A 264 6.21 9.43 -4.18
N LEU A 265 7.23 9.47 -5.05
CA LEU A 265 8.56 8.90 -4.77
C LEU A 265 9.25 9.66 -3.63
N PHE A 266 9.25 10.99 -3.69
CA PHE A 266 9.85 11.81 -2.63
C PHE A 266 9.13 11.60 -1.29
N GLN A 267 7.80 11.51 -1.29
CA GLN A 267 7.04 11.22 -0.07
C GLN A 267 7.32 9.81 0.46
N ALA A 268 7.47 8.82 -0.42
CA ALA A 268 7.87 7.47 -0.02
C ALA A 268 9.25 7.49 0.64
N ALA A 269 10.22 8.22 0.07
CA ALA A 269 11.54 8.39 0.68
C ALA A 269 11.45 9.03 2.08
N LEU A 270 10.68 10.11 2.22
CA LEU A 270 10.45 10.77 3.51
C LEU A 270 9.76 9.86 4.53
N ARG A 271 8.82 9.01 4.11
CA ARG A 271 8.10 8.07 4.98
C ARG A 271 8.97 6.92 5.47
N VAL A 272 9.91 6.46 4.64
CA VAL A 272 10.86 5.40 5.00
C VAL A 272 12.01 5.96 5.84
N ARG A 273 12.27 7.26 5.78
CA ARG A 273 13.43 7.88 6.43
C ARG A 273 13.45 7.63 7.94
N SER A 274 14.44 6.87 8.38
CA SER A 274 14.74 6.61 9.79
C SER A 274 16.19 6.14 9.96
N PRO A 275 16.77 6.16 11.18
CA PRO A 275 18.09 5.58 11.43
C PRO A 275 18.21 4.13 10.93
N GLU A 276 19.42 3.72 10.58
CA GLU A 276 19.67 2.36 10.07
C GLU A 276 19.28 1.33 11.14
N PRO A 277 18.46 0.32 10.79
CA PRO A 277 18.07 -0.73 11.73
C PRO A 277 19.25 -1.61 12.13
N SER A 278 19.21 -2.15 13.35
CA SER A 278 20.18 -3.15 13.81
C SER A 278 20.12 -4.43 12.97
N ASN A 279 21.23 -5.17 12.91
CA ASN A 279 21.31 -6.45 12.22
C ASN A 279 20.23 -7.43 12.69
N PHE A 280 19.72 -8.19 11.73
CA PHE A 280 18.64 -9.16 11.96
C PHE A 280 19.17 -10.43 12.62
N ALA A 281 18.37 -11.02 13.50
CA ALA A 281 18.63 -12.36 14.00
C ALA A 281 18.77 -13.36 12.83
N THR A 282 19.75 -14.25 12.94
CA THR A 282 19.97 -15.36 12.03
C THR A 282 19.41 -16.63 12.65
N SER A 283 18.76 -17.46 11.84
CA SER A 283 18.32 -18.80 12.22
C SER A 283 18.91 -19.77 11.20
N THR A 284 19.35 -20.94 11.67
CA THR A 284 19.75 -22.06 10.83
C THR A 284 18.55 -22.97 10.60
N SER A 285 18.26 -23.28 9.34
CA SER A 285 17.29 -24.31 8.97
C SER A 285 17.84 -25.66 9.41
N ASN A 286 17.08 -26.36 10.25
CA ASN A 286 17.43 -27.69 10.74
C ASN A 286 16.37 -28.73 10.35
N ALA A 287 15.31 -28.35 9.62
CA ALA A 287 14.27 -29.29 9.25
C ALA A 287 14.69 -30.12 8.02
N PRO A 288 14.31 -31.41 7.96
CA PRO A 288 14.68 -32.34 6.90
C PRO A 288 14.01 -32.07 5.55
N GLY A 289 13.02 -31.16 5.46
CA GLY A 289 12.41 -30.79 4.18
C GLY A 289 11.45 -29.60 4.22
N GLU A 290 11.03 -29.17 3.03
CA GLU A 290 10.20 -27.97 2.81
C GLU A 290 8.89 -27.98 3.63
N GLY A 291 8.19 -29.12 3.66
CA GLY A 291 6.92 -29.23 4.38
C GLY A 291 7.09 -29.02 5.88
N GLU A 292 8.17 -29.55 6.45
CA GLU A 292 8.45 -29.41 7.89
C GLU A 292 8.92 -28.00 8.24
N GLU A 293 9.69 -27.33 7.36
CA GLU A 293 9.99 -25.91 7.54
C GLU A 293 8.74 -25.03 7.55
N LEU A 294 7.77 -25.29 6.68
CA LEU A 294 6.49 -24.56 6.69
C LEU A 294 5.67 -24.84 7.96
N CYS A 295 5.68 -26.08 8.46
CA CYS A 295 5.05 -26.42 9.74
C CYS A 295 5.74 -25.72 10.92
N HIS A 296 7.06 -25.67 10.95
CA HIS A 296 7.80 -24.95 11.99
C HIS A 296 7.53 -23.44 11.93
N LEU A 297 7.51 -22.85 10.73
CA LEU A 297 7.16 -21.44 10.55
C LEU A 297 5.74 -21.16 11.07
N ALA A 298 4.77 -22.02 10.73
CA ALA A 298 3.41 -21.96 11.26
C ALA A 298 3.38 -22.01 12.80
N GLY A 299 4.19 -22.90 13.39
CA GLY A 299 4.37 -22.98 14.85
C GLY A 299 4.88 -21.69 15.49
N GLU A 300 5.77 -20.94 14.83
CA GLU A 300 6.22 -19.62 15.34
C GLU A 300 5.10 -18.58 15.31
N PHE A 301 4.16 -18.66 14.37
CA PHE A 301 2.98 -17.78 14.33
C PHE A 301 2.03 -18.05 15.48
N ASP A 302 1.82 -19.32 15.80
CA ASP A 302 0.93 -19.76 16.87
C ASP A 302 1.57 -19.51 18.25
N ALA A 303 2.88 -19.69 18.36
CA ALA A 303 3.67 -19.38 19.56
C ALA A 303 3.94 -17.87 19.76
N ARG A 304 3.52 -17.01 18.81
CA ARG A 304 3.70 -15.55 18.83
C ARG A 304 5.17 -15.14 19.00
N ARG A 305 6.03 -15.76 18.19
CA ARG A 305 7.49 -15.59 18.18
C ARG A 305 7.95 -14.80 16.94
N PRO A 306 7.85 -13.46 16.96
CA PRO A 306 8.01 -12.64 15.76
C PRO A 306 9.44 -12.61 15.19
N LEU A 307 10.46 -12.70 16.03
CA LEU A 307 11.86 -12.69 15.58
C LEU A 307 12.21 -14.02 14.89
N GLU A 308 11.75 -15.12 15.49
CA GLU A 308 11.91 -16.48 15.01
C GLU A 308 11.16 -16.70 13.70
N ALA A 309 9.92 -16.22 13.60
CA ALA A 309 9.13 -16.26 12.37
C ALA A 309 9.85 -15.56 11.19
N GLY A 310 10.42 -14.38 11.42
CA GLY A 310 11.21 -13.67 10.42
C GLY A 310 12.49 -14.42 10.06
N ALA A 311 13.22 -14.93 11.06
CA ALA A 311 14.47 -15.67 10.84
C ALA A 311 14.26 -16.99 10.07
N ARG A 312 13.20 -17.74 10.40
CA ARG A 312 12.81 -18.96 9.66
C ARG A 312 12.38 -18.65 8.23
N THR A 313 11.66 -17.56 8.01
CA THR A 313 11.29 -17.14 6.65
C THR A 313 12.53 -16.88 5.79
N ARG A 314 13.58 -16.25 6.36
CA ARG A 314 14.86 -16.09 5.68
C ARG A 314 15.51 -17.44 5.39
N ALA A 315 15.59 -18.32 6.39
CA ALA A 315 16.19 -19.64 6.25
C ALA A 315 15.50 -20.47 5.16
N TYR A 316 14.17 -20.43 5.11
CA TYR A 316 13.35 -21.07 4.08
C TYR A 316 13.74 -20.60 2.67
N LEU A 317 13.82 -19.27 2.46
CA LEU A 317 14.18 -18.70 1.16
C LEU A 317 15.64 -18.98 0.78
N SER A 318 16.56 -18.92 1.75
CA SER A 318 17.97 -19.24 1.54
C SER A 318 18.21 -20.73 1.23
N GLY A 319 17.33 -21.61 1.71
CA GLY A 319 17.33 -23.04 1.39
C GLY A 319 16.87 -23.38 -0.03
N GLY A 320 16.44 -22.39 -0.83
CA GLY A 320 15.98 -22.60 -2.20
C GLY A 320 14.58 -23.23 -2.32
N TYR A 321 13.80 -23.24 -1.22
CA TYR A 321 12.43 -23.75 -1.22
C TYR A 321 11.46 -22.84 -1.97
N SER A 322 10.26 -23.36 -2.28
CA SER A 322 9.30 -22.72 -3.16
C SER A 322 8.74 -21.43 -2.56
N PRO A 323 8.96 -20.27 -3.21
CA PRO A 323 8.39 -19.00 -2.74
C PRO A 323 6.86 -18.96 -2.85
N SER A 324 6.24 -19.69 -3.78
CA SER A 324 4.78 -19.71 -3.91
C SER A 324 4.12 -20.42 -2.73
N ARG A 325 4.70 -21.53 -2.26
CA ARG A 325 4.23 -22.24 -1.05
C ARG A 325 4.36 -21.38 0.20
N LEU A 326 5.46 -20.64 0.32
CA LEU A 326 5.64 -19.68 1.41
C LEU A 326 4.56 -18.58 1.38
N LEU A 327 4.32 -17.98 0.21
CA LEU A 327 3.31 -16.92 0.08
C LEU A 327 1.90 -17.41 0.40
N ASP A 328 1.54 -18.62 0.00
CA ASP A 328 0.26 -19.25 0.36
C ASP A 328 0.11 -19.37 1.88
N VAL A 329 1.13 -19.90 2.58
CA VAL A 329 1.11 -20.01 4.05
C VAL A 329 1.02 -18.65 4.73
N LEU A 330 1.81 -17.67 4.29
CA LEU A 330 1.80 -16.32 4.85
C LEU A 330 0.45 -15.61 4.61
N ALA A 331 -0.08 -15.69 3.40
CA ALA A 331 -1.38 -15.12 3.05
C ALA A 331 -2.50 -15.78 3.87
N ASN A 332 -2.50 -17.11 3.99
CA ASN A 332 -3.46 -17.85 4.81
C ASN A 332 -3.46 -17.35 6.25
N TYR A 333 -2.29 -17.33 6.89
CA TYR A 333 -2.18 -16.93 8.30
C TYR A 333 -2.52 -15.45 8.52
N ALA A 334 -2.17 -14.56 7.59
CA ALA A 334 -2.57 -13.15 7.68
C ALA A 334 -4.08 -12.95 7.59
N CYS A 335 -4.81 -13.85 6.92
CA CYS A 335 -6.27 -13.81 6.79
C CYS A 335 -7.03 -14.48 7.94
N ARG A 336 -6.35 -15.10 8.92
CA ARG A 336 -7.01 -15.72 10.08
C ARG A 336 -7.46 -14.69 11.12
N ASP A 337 -6.73 -13.58 11.23
CA ASP A 337 -7.06 -12.53 12.17
C ASP A 337 -8.23 -11.67 11.65
N SER A 338 -9.13 -11.31 12.56
CA SER A 338 -10.32 -10.50 12.31
C SER A 338 -9.95 -9.14 11.73
N ALA A 339 -10.44 -8.87 10.53
CA ALA A 339 -10.26 -7.57 9.89
C ALA A 339 -10.98 -6.44 10.66
N VAL A 340 -12.00 -6.76 11.45
CA VAL A 340 -12.70 -5.77 12.29
C VAL A 340 -11.82 -5.28 13.43
N SER A 341 -11.12 -6.19 14.12
CA SER A 341 -10.34 -5.84 15.31
C SER A 341 -8.99 -5.21 15.01
N ASN A 342 -8.42 -5.46 13.82
CA ASN A 342 -7.14 -4.89 13.40
C ASN A 342 -7.25 -3.83 12.28
N ASP A 343 -8.44 -3.27 12.05
CA ASP A 343 -8.68 -2.28 10.99
C ASP A 343 -8.32 -2.75 9.56
N GLY A 344 -8.38 -4.07 9.33
CA GLY A 344 -8.00 -4.73 8.10
C GLY A 344 -6.50 -4.74 7.83
N ILE A 345 -5.67 -4.31 8.77
CA ILE A 345 -4.22 -4.13 8.55
C ILE A 345 -3.56 -5.44 8.10
N SER A 346 -3.89 -6.59 8.69
CA SER A 346 -3.26 -7.86 8.31
C SER A 346 -3.52 -8.22 6.84
N LEU A 347 -4.74 -8.03 6.34
CA LEU A 347 -5.08 -8.27 4.93
C LEU A 347 -4.33 -7.32 4.01
N ILE A 348 -4.34 -6.02 4.35
CA ILE A 348 -3.76 -4.99 3.49
C ILE A 348 -2.25 -5.14 3.42
N PHE A 349 -1.61 -5.44 4.56
CA PHE A 349 -0.18 -5.67 4.63
C PHE A 349 0.23 -6.95 3.88
N ALA A 350 -0.53 -8.04 4.00
CA ALA A 350 -0.28 -9.27 3.26
C ALA A 350 -0.32 -9.07 1.74
N ASP A 351 -1.36 -8.43 1.22
CA ASP A 351 -1.49 -8.08 -0.21
C ASP A 351 -0.28 -7.25 -0.68
N THR A 352 0.07 -6.22 0.09
CA THR A 352 1.22 -5.35 -0.19
C THR A 352 2.54 -6.15 -0.24
N CYS A 353 2.79 -7.00 0.77
CA CYS A 353 3.99 -7.83 0.84
C CYS A 353 4.06 -8.85 -0.31
N VAL A 354 2.95 -9.50 -0.66
CA VAL A 354 2.86 -10.42 -1.79
C VAL A 354 3.24 -9.69 -3.09
N ALA A 355 2.62 -8.54 -3.36
CA ALA A 355 2.87 -7.78 -4.58
C ALA A 355 4.34 -7.30 -4.68
N GLU A 356 4.88 -6.76 -3.59
CA GLU A 356 6.26 -6.25 -3.58
C GLU A 356 7.31 -7.38 -3.63
N PHE A 357 7.07 -8.51 -2.95
CA PHE A 357 7.98 -9.65 -3.01
C PHE A 357 7.97 -10.31 -4.39
N LEU A 358 6.81 -10.45 -5.04
CA LEU A 358 6.74 -10.98 -6.40
C LEU A 358 7.54 -10.12 -7.39
N ALA A 359 7.61 -8.81 -7.14
CA ALA A 359 8.28 -7.87 -8.02
C ALA A 359 9.80 -7.74 -7.75
N SER A 360 10.23 -7.75 -6.49
CA SER A 360 11.64 -7.51 -6.10
C SER A 360 12.42 -8.76 -5.71
N LYS A 361 11.72 -9.83 -5.32
CA LYS A 361 12.29 -11.05 -4.70
C LYS A 361 13.11 -10.79 -3.43
N ALA A 362 12.97 -9.62 -2.81
CA ALA A 362 13.73 -9.27 -1.61
C ALA A 362 13.19 -10.04 -0.38
N PRO A 363 14.02 -10.84 0.31
CA PRO A 363 13.57 -11.70 1.41
C PRO A 363 13.05 -10.91 2.62
N GLU A 364 13.47 -9.66 2.81
CA GLU A 364 13.02 -8.82 3.92
C GLU A 364 11.50 -8.57 3.90
N ILE A 365 10.88 -8.65 2.72
CA ILE A 365 9.44 -8.42 2.55
C ILE A 365 8.62 -9.56 3.20
N PRO A 366 8.76 -10.84 2.79
CA PRO A 366 8.04 -11.94 3.45
C PRO A 366 8.48 -12.13 4.90
N MET A 367 9.73 -11.80 5.26
CA MET A 367 10.15 -11.75 6.66
C MET A 367 9.33 -10.74 7.48
N GLY A 368 9.10 -9.54 6.94
CA GLY A 368 8.27 -8.51 7.58
C GLY A 368 6.82 -8.98 7.75
N LEU A 369 6.27 -9.67 6.74
CA LEU A 369 4.94 -10.28 6.82
C LEU A 369 4.85 -11.35 7.91
N ALA A 370 5.78 -12.32 7.91
CA ALA A 370 5.85 -13.38 8.91
C ALA A 370 5.92 -12.82 10.34
N LYS A 371 6.75 -11.79 10.53
CA LYS A 371 6.87 -11.09 11.81
C LYS A 371 5.55 -10.43 12.23
N MET A 372 4.90 -9.69 11.34
CA MET A 372 3.63 -9.01 11.65
C MET A 372 2.51 -10.01 11.96
N ILE A 373 2.47 -11.15 11.27
CA ILE A 373 1.56 -12.26 11.58
C ILE A 373 1.78 -12.79 13.00
N ALA A 374 3.02 -13.05 13.38
CA ALA A 374 3.35 -13.55 14.73
C ALA A 374 3.11 -12.51 15.83
N ALA A 375 3.41 -11.23 15.57
CA ALA A 375 3.25 -10.13 16.52
C ALA A 375 1.81 -9.63 16.66
N SER A 376 0.92 -9.98 15.73
CA SER A 376 -0.48 -9.55 15.71
C SER A 376 -1.18 -9.71 17.07
N PRO A 377 -2.13 -8.84 17.43
CA PRO A 377 -2.99 -8.99 18.60
C PRO A 377 -3.75 -10.32 18.68
N LYS A 378 -3.86 -11.07 17.57
CA LYS A 378 -4.57 -12.35 17.42
C LYS A 378 -6.03 -12.27 17.86
N ASP A 379 -6.91 -12.20 16.87
CA ASP A 379 -8.35 -12.37 17.06
C ASP A 379 -8.87 -13.28 15.95
N GLN A 380 -9.02 -14.56 16.27
CA GLN A 380 -9.34 -15.61 15.29
C GLN A 380 -10.72 -16.21 15.53
N ALA A 381 -11.58 -15.55 16.31
CA ALA A 381 -12.90 -16.09 16.66
C ALA A 381 -13.76 -16.37 15.42
N ALA A 382 -13.79 -15.41 14.48
CA ALA A 382 -14.50 -15.57 13.21
C ALA A 382 -13.90 -16.71 12.36
N TYR A 383 -12.56 -16.76 12.25
CA TYR A 383 -11.86 -17.82 11.53
C TYR A 383 -12.17 -19.21 12.12
N ASN A 384 -12.11 -19.37 13.45
CA ASN A 384 -12.40 -20.64 14.11
C ASN A 384 -13.84 -21.11 13.89
N THR A 385 -14.76 -20.17 13.67
CA THR A 385 -16.15 -20.48 13.30
C THR A 385 -16.27 -20.91 11.84
N TRP A 386 -15.52 -20.28 10.93
CA TRP A 386 -15.59 -20.58 9.49
C TRP A 386 -14.75 -21.78 9.07
N ALA A 387 -13.62 -22.03 9.71
CA ALA A 387 -12.63 -23.02 9.30
C ALA A 387 -13.21 -24.44 9.12
N PRO A 388 -14.11 -24.95 9.99
CA PRO A 388 -14.76 -26.24 9.78
C PRO A 388 -15.59 -26.31 8.49
N HIS A 389 -16.14 -25.18 8.04
CA HIS A 389 -16.97 -25.08 6.84
C HIS A 389 -16.17 -24.77 5.57
N LEU A 390 -14.92 -24.33 5.70
CA LEU A 390 -14.01 -24.07 4.58
C LEU A 390 -13.20 -25.32 4.17
N ALA A 391 -13.14 -26.32 5.05
CA ALA A 391 -12.43 -27.58 4.84
C ALA A 391 -13.33 -28.71 4.26
N ALA A 392 -14.64 -28.47 4.20
CA ALA A 392 -15.65 -29.31 3.54
C ALA A 392 -15.83 -28.86 2.09
#